data_AF-A0A536GBI0-F1
#
_entry.id   AF-A0A536GBI0-F1
#
_cell.length_a   1.000
_cell.length_b   1.000
_cell.length_c   1.000
_cell.angle_alpha   90.00
_cell.angle_beta   90.00
_cell.angle_gamma   90.00
#
_symmetry.space_group_name_H-M   'P 1'
#
loop_
_entity.id
_entity.type
_entity.pdbx_description
1 polymer ?
#
loop_
_entity_poly.entity_id
_entity_poly.type
_entity_poly.pdbx_seq_one_letter_code
_entity_poly.pdbx_strand_id
1 'polypeptide(L)'
;MIALSTAYGPREVPHSFHVDSTEARLLLLFGPAGTDKFFRAAGKPARSFELPPADEEFLDRDRLMEIGRQFDQEFVGPPLPPKS
;
A
#
# COMPACT_ATOMS: atom_id res chain seq x y z
N MET A 1 -19.60 -19.03 2.72
CA MET A 1 -19.77 -17.79 1.93
C MET A 1 -18.65 -16.85 2.29
N ILE A 2 -17.86 -16.39 1.32
CA ILE A 2 -16.94 -15.27 1.55
C ILE A 2 -17.80 -14.01 1.40
N ALA A 3 -18.09 -13.33 2.50
CA ALA A 3 -18.71 -12.02 2.42
C ALA A 3 -17.69 -11.06 1.80
N LEU A 4 -18.00 -10.50 0.62
CA LEU A 4 -17.25 -9.36 0.12
C LEU A 4 -17.51 -8.18 1.05
N SER A 5 -16.44 -7.63 1.63
CA SER A 5 -16.46 -6.37 2.36
C SER A 5 -15.80 -5.28 1.54
N THR A 6 -16.37 -4.07 1.53
CA THR A 6 -15.80 -2.90 0.86
C THR A 6 -15.61 -1.77 1.86
N ALA A 7 -14.52 -1.01 1.72
CA ALA A 7 -14.30 0.24 2.43
C ALA A 7 -14.00 1.35 1.40
N TYR A 8 -14.44 2.57 1.69
CA TYR A 8 -14.17 3.75 0.86
C TYR A 8 -13.33 4.74 1.67
N GLY A 9 -12.15 5.09 1.16
CA GLY A 9 -11.29 6.12 1.70
C GLY A 9 -11.42 7.40 0.88
N PRO A 10 -12.08 8.46 1.38
CA PRO A 10 -12.14 9.74 0.70
C PRO A 10 -10.75 10.37 0.54
N ARG A 11 -10.59 11.23 -0.46
CA ARG A 11 -9.40 12.10 -0.58
C ARG A 11 -9.22 12.92 0.69
N GLU A 12 -7.96 13.13 1.09
CA GLU A 12 -7.55 13.94 2.26
C GLU A 12 -8.00 13.37 3.62
N VAL A 13 -8.56 12.16 3.67
CA VAL A 13 -8.84 11.45 4.92
C VAL A 13 -7.79 10.35 5.10
N PRO A 14 -6.92 10.43 6.13
CA PRO A 14 -5.96 9.39 6.41
C PRO A 14 -6.62 8.02 6.60
N HIS A 15 -6.07 7.00 5.96
CA HIS A 15 -6.57 5.63 6.04
C HIS A 15 -5.41 4.63 5.92
N SER A 16 -5.61 3.45 6.50
CA SER A 16 -4.66 2.35 6.47
C SER A 16 -5.39 1.03 6.69
N PHE A 17 -4.74 -0.08 6.39
CA PHE A 17 -5.20 -1.44 6.70
C PHE A 17 -4.03 -2.29 7.16
N HIS A 18 -4.34 -3.33 7.92
CA HIS A 18 -3.39 -4.38 8.30
C HIS A 18 -3.98 -5.73 7.86
N VAL A 19 -3.12 -6.65 7.40
CA VAL A 19 -3.52 -8.01 7.03
C VAL A 19 -3.21 -8.92 8.22
N ASP A 20 -4.23 -9.25 9.01
CA ASP A 20 -4.13 -10.13 10.19
C ASP A 20 -4.30 -11.63 9.83
N SER A 21 -3.93 -12.03 8.62
CA SER A 21 -4.02 -13.39 8.11
C SER A 21 -2.75 -13.79 7.36
N THR A 22 -2.51 -15.09 7.18
CA THR A 22 -1.36 -15.57 6.40
C THR A 22 -1.43 -15.10 4.94
N GLU A 23 -2.62 -15.06 4.37
CA GLU A 23 -2.88 -14.58 3.01
C GLU A 23 -4.15 -13.73 2.96
N ALA A 24 -4.20 -12.79 2.02
CA ALA A 24 -5.38 -11.99 1.73
C ALA A 24 -5.48 -11.70 0.23
N ARG A 25 -6.71 -11.50 -0.26
CA ARG A 25 -6.98 -11.01 -1.62
C ARG A 25 -7.59 -9.62 -1.51
N LEU A 26 -6.88 -8.63 -2.05
CA LEU A 26 -7.26 -7.23 -2.01
C LEU A 26 -7.44 -6.72 -3.45
N LEU A 27 -8.52 -5.96 -3.68
CA LEU A 27 -8.69 -5.16 -4.88
C LEU A 27 -8.70 -3.69 -4.46
N LEU A 28 -7.68 -2.95 -4.87
CA LEU A 28 -7.56 -1.52 -4.60
C LEU A 28 -7.93 -0.73 -5.86
N LEU A 29 -8.81 0.24 -5.70
CA LEU A 29 -9.26 1.15 -6.76
C LEU A 29 -8.86 2.57 -6.37
N PHE A 30 -8.17 3.26 -7.28
CA PHE A 30 -7.69 4.61 -7.06
C PHE A 30 -8.32 5.58 -8.07
N GLY A 31 -8.68 6.76 -7.60
CA GLY A 31 -9.27 7.83 -8.41
C GLY A 31 -8.91 9.20 -7.86
N PRO A 32 -8.60 10.20 -8.72
CA PRO A 32 -8.43 10.10 -10.17
C PRO A 32 -7.19 9.25 -10.56
N ALA A 33 -7.00 9.00 -11.86
CA ALA A 33 -5.90 8.18 -12.36
C ALA A 33 -4.51 8.73 -11.98
N GLY A 34 -3.49 7.86 -11.95
CA GLY A 34 -2.09 8.23 -11.75
C GLY A 34 -1.42 7.60 -10.54
N THR A 35 -2.17 7.06 -9.58
CA THR A 35 -1.60 6.37 -8.39
C THR A 35 -0.76 5.15 -8.77
N ASP A 36 -1.00 4.53 -9.93
CA ASP A 36 -0.16 3.45 -10.46
C ASP A 36 1.31 3.88 -10.65
N LYS A 37 1.56 5.17 -10.95
CA LYS A 37 2.91 5.71 -11.10
C LYS A 37 3.67 5.75 -9.76
N PHE A 38 2.98 5.95 -8.65
CA PHE A 38 3.58 5.84 -7.32
C PHE A 38 4.11 4.43 -7.08
N PHE A 39 3.31 3.38 -7.33
CA PHE A 39 3.77 1.99 -7.16
C PHE A 39 4.93 1.63 -8.09
N ARG A 40 4.94 2.17 -9.32
CA ARG A 40 6.05 1.97 -10.26
C ARG A 40 7.34 2.67 -9.81
N ALA A 41 7.24 3.85 -9.21
CA ALA A 41 8.39 4.62 -8.76
C ALA A 41 8.94 4.12 -7.40
N ALA A 42 8.06 3.74 -6.49
CA ALA A 42 8.42 3.28 -5.15
C ALA A 42 8.73 1.78 -5.08
N GLY A 43 8.21 0.99 -6.01
CA GLY A 43 8.38 -0.47 -6.05
C GLY A 43 9.51 -0.96 -6.96
N LYS A 44 9.60 -2.28 -7.07
CA LYS A 44 10.45 -2.99 -8.05
C LYS A 44 9.54 -3.88 -8.91
N PRO A 45 9.88 -4.11 -10.19
CA PRO A 45 9.15 -5.09 -10.99
C PRO A 45 9.18 -6.47 -10.33
N ALA A 46 8.00 -7.08 -10.18
CA ALA A 46 7.91 -8.44 -9.66
C ALA A 46 8.58 -9.44 -10.61
N ARG A 47 9.31 -10.41 -10.04
CA ARG A 47 10.04 -11.46 -10.80
C ARG A 47 9.27 -12.78 -10.88
N SER A 48 8.25 -12.94 -10.05
CA SER A 48 7.35 -14.09 -9.96
C SER A 48 5.97 -13.65 -9.43
N PHE A 49 5.03 -14.59 -9.35
CA PHE A 49 3.72 -14.41 -8.70
C PHE A 49 3.73 -14.74 -7.20
N GLU A 50 4.91 -14.93 -6.62
CA GLU A 50 5.09 -15.19 -5.19
C GLU A 50 5.35 -13.87 -4.44
N LEU A 51 5.14 -13.88 -3.13
CA LEU A 51 5.56 -12.76 -2.28
C LEU A 51 7.08 -12.57 -2.37
N PRO A 52 7.58 -11.32 -2.28
CA PRO A 52 9.01 -11.07 -2.19
C PRO A 52 9.60 -11.77 -0.95
N PRO A 53 10.88 -12.18 -0.98
CA PRO A 53 11.59 -12.65 0.20
C PRO A 53 11.49 -11.63 1.36
N ALA A 54 11.42 -12.12 2.59
CA ALA A 54 11.27 -11.26 3.77
C ALA A 54 12.46 -10.31 4.00
N ASP A 55 13.63 -10.64 3.43
CA ASP A 55 14.86 -9.87 3.48
C ASP A 55 15.07 -8.99 2.23
N GLU A 56 14.07 -8.87 1.34
CA GLU A 56 14.18 -7.99 0.18
C GLU A 56 14.31 -6.53 0.62
N GLU A 57 15.48 -5.94 0.37
CA GLU A 57 15.73 -4.53 0.68
C GLU A 57 14.71 -3.64 -0.03
N PHE A 58 14.06 -2.77 0.74
CA PHE A 58 13.14 -1.76 0.23
C PHE A 58 13.75 -0.36 0.36
N LEU A 59 13.07 0.64 -0.22
CA LEU A 59 13.44 2.03 -0.05
C LEU A 59 13.48 2.40 1.44
N ASP A 60 14.44 3.23 1.82
CA ASP A 60 14.38 3.87 3.13
C ASP A 60 13.15 4.79 3.22
N ARG A 61 12.78 5.12 4.47
CA ARG A 61 11.59 5.91 4.77
C ARG A 61 11.62 7.28 4.07
N ASP A 62 12.77 7.95 4.07
CA ASP A 62 12.87 9.32 3.57
C ASP A 62 12.73 9.34 2.04
N ARG A 63 13.30 8.34 1.35
CA ARG A 63 13.12 8.15 -0.08
C ARG A 63 11.67 7.80 -0.44
N LEU A 64 11.01 6.97 0.36
CA LEU A 64 9.60 6.63 0.16
C LEU A 64 8.70 7.87 0.32
N MET A 65 8.94 8.71 1.32
CA MET A 65 8.20 9.96 1.55
C MET A 65 8.41 10.96 0.41
N GLU A 66 9.65 11.09 -0.09
CA GLU A 66 9.96 11.95 -1.24
C GLU A 66 9.21 11.51 -2.50
N ILE A 67 9.23 10.21 -2.82
CA ILE A 67 8.47 9.68 -3.97
C ILE A 67 6.96 9.87 -3.75
N GLY A 68 6.46 9.61 -2.53
CA GLY A 68 5.05 9.78 -2.19
C GLY A 68 4.54 11.19 -2.51
N ARG A 69 5.29 12.23 -2.11
CA ARG A 69 4.94 13.63 -2.40
C ARG A 69 4.84 13.95 -3.89
N GLN A 70 5.59 13.27 -4.76
CA GLN A 70 5.53 13.47 -6.20
C GLN A 70 4.19 12.98 -6.81
N PHE A 71 3.44 12.15 -6.08
CA PHE A 71 2.20 11.52 -6.53
C PHE A 71 1.03 11.73 -5.55
N ASP A 72 1.03 12.84 -4.82
CA ASP A 72 0.00 13.21 -3.84
C ASP A 72 -0.25 12.13 -2.75
N GLN A 73 0.79 11.36 -2.39
CA GLN A 73 0.75 10.40 -1.29
C GLN A 73 1.45 10.98 -0.07
N GLU A 74 0.70 11.15 1.03
CA GLU A 74 1.22 11.63 2.30
C GLU A 74 1.15 10.50 3.36
N PHE A 75 2.28 10.25 4.02
CA PHE A 75 2.36 9.28 5.11
C PHE A 75 2.24 10.00 6.45
N VAL A 76 1.08 9.88 7.11
CA VAL A 76 0.81 10.63 8.36
C VAL A 76 1.18 9.88 9.64
N GLY A 77 1.23 8.54 9.60
CA GLY A 77 1.73 7.67 10.68
C GLY A 77 1.05 7.79 12.06
N PRO A 78 1.40 6.91 13.01
CA PRO A 78 2.09 5.63 12.82
C PRO A 78 1.21 4.61 12.04
N PRO A 79 1.78 3.50 11.52
CA PRO A 79 0.99 2.45 10.88
C PRO A 79 -0.03 1.83 11.84
N LEU A 80 -1.11 1.28 11.28
CA LEU A 80 -2.12 0.57 12.06
C LEU A 80 -1.49 -0.69 12.69
N PRO A 81 -1.57 -0.89 14.02
CA PRO A 81 -1.04 -2.08 14.65
C PRO A 81 -1.88 -3.33 14.28
N PRO A 82 -1.30 -4.53 14.38
CA PRO A 82 -2.05 -5.78 14.23
C PRO A 82 -3.20 -5.86 15.23
N LYS A 83 -4.26 -6.58 14.88
CA LYS A 83 -5.30 -6.91 15.86
C LYS A 83 -4.75 -7.89 16.91
N SER A 84 -5.08 -7.63 18.18
CA SER A 84 -4.79 -8.50 19.32
C SER A 84 -5.49 -9.84 19.23
#